data_AF-A0A183E8X3-F1
#
_entry.id   AF-A0A183E8X3-F1
#
_cell.length_a   1.000
_cell.length_b   1.000
_cell.length_c   1.000
_cell.angle_alpha   90.00
_cell.angle_beta   90.00
_cell.angle_gamma   90.00
#
_symmetry.space_group_name_H-M   'P 1'
#
loop_
_entity.id
_entity.type
_entity.pdbx_description
1 polymer ?
#
loop_
_entity_poly.entity_id
_entity_poly.type
_entity_poly.pdbx_seq_one_letter_code
_entity_poly.pdbx_strand_id
1 'polypeptide(L)'
;LQAFLIEKYNGGFDYTFECVGRVETMRQALEAAHKGWGESCILGVAAAGKEISTRPFQLVTGRTWKGSAFGGWKSVDSVPKLVEEYQKGKIALDKFITGHYDLSQINEAFESLHSGQGLFMENITLGYGNGDCLFARLFINTFEHRQSLDLSLTV
;
A
#
# COMPACT_ATOMS: atom_id res chain seq x y z
N LEU A 1 -2.22 12.44 13.45
CA LEU A 1 -2.55 11.03 13.12
C LEU A 1 -1.56 10.04 13.74
N GLN A 2 -0.24 10.18 13.48
CA GLN A 2 0.76 9.24 14.00
C GLN A 2 0.78 9.16 15.53
N ALA A 3 0.72 10.30 16.24
CA ALA A 3 0.68 10.32 17.70
C ALA A 3 -0.49 9.50 18.27
N PHE A 4 -1.67 9.61 17.67
CA PHE A 4 -2.85 8.82 18.04
C PHE A 4 -2.63 7.32 17.81
N LEU A 5 -1.99 6.93 16.70
CA LEU A 5 -1.68 5.52 16.43
C LEU A 5 -0.65 4.98 17.44
N ILE A 6 0.41 5.74 17.73
CA ILE A 6 1.43 5.33 18.70
C ILE A 6 0.80 5.12 20.07
N GLU A 7 -0.07 6.02 20.52
CA GLU A 7 -0.80 5.91 21.78
C GLU A 7 -1.73 4.69 21.79
N LYS A 8 -2.55 4.55 20.75
CA LYS A 8 -3.52 3.46 20.63
C LYS A 8 -2.86 2.07 20.55
N TYR A 9 -1.69 2.00 19.94
CA TYR A 9 -0.98 0.74 19.67
C TYR A 9 0.35 0.67 20.43
N ASN A 10 0.36 1.18 21.66
CA ASN A 10 1.41 0.94 22.67
C ASN A 10 2.86 1.16 22.18
N GLY A 11 3.08 2.18 21.34
CA GLY A 11 4.42 2.49 20.79
C GLY A 11 4.50 2.50 19.26
N GLY A 12 3.47 2.00 18.56
CA GLY A 12 3.39 1.95 17.10
C GLY A 12 3.33 0.52 16.55
N PHE A 13 3.31 0.37 15.23
CA PHE A 13 3.20 -0.95 14.58
C PHE A 13 4.54 -1.60 14.29
N ASP A 14 4.61 -2.92 14.40
CA ASP A 14 5.78 -3.69 13.97
C ASP A 14 6.08 -3.47 12.48
N TYR A 15 5.02 -3.42 11.66
CA TYR A 15 5.12 -3.19 10.22
C TYR A 15 4.12 -2.14 9.76
N THR A 16 4.56 -1.28 8.85
CA THR A 16 3.71 -0.31 8.16
C THR A 16 3.95 -0.39 6.67
N PHE A 17 2.89 -0.19 5.88
CA PHE A 17 2.95 -0.21 4.42
C PHE A 17 2.30 1.05 3.86
N GLU A 18 2.99 1.74 2.98
CA GLU A 18 2.44 2.88 2.25
C GLU A 18 2.08 2.42 0.83
N CYS A 19 0.78 2.48 0.51
CA CYS A 19 0.24 1.93 -0.74
C CYS A 19 -0.47 3.00 -1.60
N VAL A 20 -0.26 4.30 -1.33
CA VAL A 20 -0.92 5.41 -2.04
C VAL A 20 0.06 6.11 -2.98
N GLY A 21 1.34 6.23 -2.63
CA GLY A 21 2.33 6.95 -3.43
C GLY A 21 2.43 8.44 -3.09
N ARG A 22 2.07 8.85 -1.86
CA ARG A 22 2.21 10.25 -1.42
C ARG A 22 3.35 10.37 -0.40
N VAL A 23 4.26 11.32 -0.60
CA VAL A 23 5.44 11.45 0.29
C VAL A 23 5.05 11.82 1.73
N GLU A 24 3.92 12.51 1.92
CA GLU A 24 3.40 12.79 3.24
C GLU A 24 3.02 11.49 3.94
N THR A 25 2.23 10.62 3.29
CA THR A 25 1.75 9.34 3.84
C THR A 25 2.91 8.37 4.06
N MET A 26 3.96 8.41 3.24
CA MET A 26 5.19 7.64 3.44
C MET A 26 5.88 8.01 4.74
N ARG A 27 6.00 9.31 5.04
CA ARG A 27 6.53 9.77 6.33
C ARG A 27 5.63 9.36 7.49
N GLN A 28 4.30 9.47 7.33
CA GLN A 28 3.37 9.07 8.40
C GLN A 28 3.47 7.58 8.71
N ALA A 29 3.63 6.73 7.68
CA ALA A 29 3.82 5.29 7.84
C ALA A 29 5.09 5.00 8.67
N LEU A 30 6.24 5.60 8.32
CA LEU A 30 7.46 5.42 9.09
C LEU A 30 7.30 5.87 10.55
N GLU A 31 6.76 7.06 10.77
CA GLU A 31 6.63 7.61 12.12
C GLU A 31 5.57 6.87 12.96
N ALA A 32 4.65 6.14 12.34
CA ALA A 32 3.69 5.26 13.01
C ALA A 32 4.25 3.86 13.33
N ALA A 33 5.40 3.48 12.76
CA ALA A 33 6.07 2.23 13.09
C ALA A 33 6.63 2.28 14.53
N HIS A 34 6.75 1.11 15.16
CA HIS A 34 7.17 0.98 16.54
C HIS A 34 8.60 1.47 16.73
N LYS A 35 8.83 2.27 17.78
CA LYS A 35 10.18 2.70 18.15
C LYS A 35 11.00 1.48 18.60
N GLY A 36 12.19 1.28 18.04
CA GLY A 36 13.10 0.21 18.43
C GLY A 36 13.27 -0.88 17.37
N TRP A 37 12.18 -1.30 16.71
CA TRP A 37 12.21 -2.40 15.74
C TRP A 37 11.24 -2.25 14.57
N GLY A 38 10.41 -1.22 14.52
CA GLY A 38 9.36 -1.09 13.52
C GLY A 38 9.91 -0.90 12.11
N GLU A 39 9.30 -1.59 11.14
CA GLU A 39 9.67 -1.48 9.73
C GLU A 39 8.57 -0.79 8.92
N SER A 40 8.98 0.13 8.04
CA SER A 40 8.09 0.78 7.09
C SER A 40 8.50 0.47 5.66
N CYS A 41 7.55 -0.05 4.88
CA CYS A 41 7.74 -0.43 3.49
C CYS A 41 6.92 0.47 2.56
N ILE A 42 7.58 1.19 1.67
CA ILE A 42 6.94 1.96 0.61
C ILE A 42 6.63 1.02 -0.57
N LEU A 43 5.35 0.90 -0.92
CA LEU A 43 4.84 0.16 -2.07
C LEU A 43 4.26 1.10 -3.13
N GLY A 44 3.69 2.24 -2.71
CA GLY A 44 3.17 3.27 -3.60
C GLY A 44 4.28 4.01 -4.36
N VAL A 45 3.98 4.42 -5.59
CA VAL A 45 4.93 5.14 -6.45
C VAL A 45 4.64 6.63 -6.39
N ALA A 46 5.62 7.41 -5.92
CA ALA A 46 5.51 8.86 -5.88
C ALA A 46 5.63 9.49 -7.28
N ALA A 47 4.96 10.63 -7.46
CA ALA A 47 5.13 11.45 -8.65
C ALA A 47 6.59 11.92 -8.82
N ALA A 48 6.99 12.21 -10.06
CA ALA A 48 8.35 12.62 -10.39
C ALA A 48 8.79 13.87 -9.59
N GLY A 49 10.05 13.88 -9.16
CA GLY A 49 10.67 15.00 -8.42
C GLY A 49 10.22 15.15 -6.96
N LYS A 50 9.48 14.17 -6.40
CA LYS A 50 9.10 14.16 -4.99
C LYS A 50 10.14 13.46 -4.13
N GLU A 51 10.34 13.98 -2.93
CA GLU A 51 11.31 13.45 -1.97
C GLU A 51 10.62 13.07 -0.67
N ILE A 52 11.06 11.95 -0.09
CA ILE A 52 10.67 11.55 1.26
C ILE A 52 11.60 12.20 2.28
N SER A 53 11.07 12.55 3.45
CA SER A 53 11.87 13.14 4.52
C SER A 53 11.36 12.72 5.90
N THR A 54 12.27 12.64 6.86
CA THR A 54 11.96 12.43 8.28
C THR A 54 13.11 12.94 9.16
N ARG A 55 12.93 12.95 10.47
CA ARG A 55 14.03 13.24 11.41
C ARG A 55 14.95 12.02 11.49
N PRO A 56 16.28 12.16 11.34
CA PRO A 56 17.21 11.01 11.42
C PRO A 56 17.06 10.19 12.70
N PHE A 57 16.66 10.83 13.80
CA PHE A 57 16.40 10.17 15.07
C PHE A 57 15.33 9.06 15.00
N GLN A 58 14.39 9.14 14.03
CA GLN A 58 13.42 8.07 13.82
C GLN A 58 14.10 6.75 13.45
N LEU A 59 15.16 6.81 12.64
CA LEU A 59 15.94 5.64 12.21
C LEU A 59 16.97 5.23 13.29
N VAL A 60 17.66 6.20 13.89
CA VAL A 60 18.62 5.94 14.99
C VAL A 60 17.95 5.19 16.15
N THR A 61 16.67 5.45 16.41
CA THR A 61 15.90 4.76 17.44
C THR A 61 15.33 3.41 17.01
N GLY A 62 15.83 2.83 15.91
CA GLY A 62 15.60 1.43 15.55
C GLY A 62 14.51 1.18 14.51
N ARG A 63 14.00 2.21 13.84
CA ARG A 63 13.10 2.00 12.70
C ARG A 63 13.87 1.72 11.42
N THR A 64 13.29 0.89 10.56
CA THR A 64 13.80 0.63 9.20
C THR A 64 12.86 1.23 8.17
N TRP A 65 13.40 1.94 7.18
CA TRP A 65 12.63 2.44 6.05
C TRP A 65 13.13 1.80 4.76
N LYS A 66 12.25 1.06 4.07
CA LYS A 66 12.58 0.29 2.85
C LYS A 66 11.51 0.48 1.79
N GLY A 67 11.83 0.09 0.56
CA GLY A 67 10.87 -0.02 -0.54
C GLY A 67 10.81 -1.45 -1.06
N SER A 68 9.77 -1.76 -1.84
CA SER A 68 9.68 -3.02 -2.56
C SER A 68 9.18 -2.78 -3.98
N ALA A 69 9.85 -3.41 -4.94
CA ALA A 69 9.40 -3.47 -6.32
C ALA A 69 8.85 -4.88 -6.57
N PHE A 70 7.63 -4.97 -7.12
CA PHE A 70 6.98 -6.24 -7.46
C PHE A 70 6.95 -7.25 -6.29
N GLY A 71 6.82 -6.76 -5.05
CA GLY A 71 6.82 -7.59 -3.84
C GLY A 71 8.15 -8.28 -3.52
N GLY A 72 9.24 -7.95 -4.22
CA GLY A 72 10.54 -8.62 -4.08
C GLY A 72 10.63 -9.94 -4.85
N TRP A 73 9.64 -10.25 -5.69
CA TRP A 73 9.61 -11.50 -6.43
C TRP A 73 10.54 -11.48 -7.65
N LYS A 74 11.25 -12.59 -7.88
CA LYS A 74 11.92 -12.86 -9.15
C LYS A 74 10.87 -13.39 -10.13
N SER A 75 10.41 -12.54 -11.04
CA SER A 75 9.18 -12.76 -11.82
C SER A 75 9.11 -14.13 -12.50
N VAL A 76 10.14 -14.49 -13.29
CA VAL A 76 10.19 -15.75 -14.05
C VAL A 76 10.03 -16.97 -13.13
N ASP A 77 10.68 -16.97 -11.97
CA ASP A 77 10.69 -18.11 -11.06
C ASP A 77 9.50 -18.13 -10.09
N SER A 78 8.93 -16.95 -9.79
CA SER A 78 7.97 -16.76 -8.69
C SER A 78 6.53 -16.72 -9.16
N VAL A 79 6.25 -16.12 -10.33
CA VAL A 79 4.87 -16.01 -10.84
C VAL A 79 4.21 -17.38 -11.05
N PRO A 80 4.87 -18.39 -11.66
CA PRO A 80 4.27 -19.72 -11.79
C PRO A 80 3.88 -20.34 -10.44
N LYS A 81 4.68 -20.11 -9.40
CA LYS A 81 4.41 -20.60 -8.04
C LYS A 81 3.22 -19.87 -7.41
N LEU A 82 3.09 -18.56 -7.63
CA LEU A 82 1.93 -17.79 -7.16
C LEU A 82 0.63 -18.30 -7.81
N VAL A 83 0.65 -18.65 -9.10
CA VAL A 83 -0.49 -19.27 -9.79
C VAL A 83 -0.84 -20.62 -9.16
N GLU A 84 0.15 -21.46 -8.88
CA GLU A 84 -0.07 -22.75 -8.23
C GLU A 84 -0.69 -22.58 -6.83
N GLU A 85 -0.22 -21.62 -6.04
CA GLU A 85 -0.76 -21.35 -4.71
C GLU A 85 -2.19 -20.76 -4.77
N TYR A 86 -2.52 -19.97 -5.79
CA TYR A 86 -3.89 -19.55 -6.09
C TYR A 86 -4.79 -20.74 -6.44
N GLN A 87 -4.35 -21.64 -7.32
CA GLN A 87 -5.10 -22.85 -7.69
C GLN A 87 -5.33 -23.79 -6.49
N LYS A 88 -4.40 -23.80 -5.52
CA LYS A 88 -4.56 -24.50 -4.24
C LYS A 88 -5.46 -23.77 -3.23
N GLY A 89 -6.02 -22.63 -3.60
CA GLY A 89 -6.90 -21.83 -2.75
C GLY A 89 -6.19 -21.06 -1.63
N LYS A 90 -4.86 -20.96 -1.64
CA LYS A 90 -4.09 -20.26 -0.60
C LYS A 90 -4.04 -18.75 -0.81
N ILE A 91 -4.30 -18.28 -2.03
CA ILE A 91 -4.38 -16.86 -2.39
C ILE A 91 -5.82 -16.54 -2.80
N ALA A 92 -6.45 -15.58 -2.14
CA ALA A 92 -7.82 -15.17 -2.43
C ALA A 92 -7.88 -14.10 -3.54
N LEU A 93 -7.53 -14.46 -4.78
CA LEU A 93 -7.47 -13.50 -5.90
C LEU A 93 -8.86 -13.03 -6.36
N ASP A 94 -9.85 -13.91 -6.35
CA ASP A 94 -11.18 -13.62 -6.93
C ASP A 94 -11.89 -12.46 -6.24
N LYS A 95 -11.59 -12.22 -4.95
CA LYS A 95 -12.15 -11.11 -4.16
C LYS A 95 -11.69 -9.73 -4.66
N PHE A 96 -10.60 -9.68 -5.45
CA PHE A 96 -10.08 -8.45 -6.03
C PHE A 96 -10.68 -8.15 -7.41
N ILE A 97 -11.51 -9.03 -7.97
CA ILE A 97 -12.17 -8.79 -9.26
C ILE A 97 -13.57 -8.22 -8.98
N THR A 98 -13.74 -6.90 -9.14
CA THR A 98 -15.03 -6.22 -8.85
C THR A 98 -15.87 -5.94 -10.10
N GLY A 99 -15.31 -6.12 -11.30
CA GLY A 99 -16.00 -5.88 -12.56
C GLY A 99 -15.38 -6.65 -13.73
N HIS A 100 -16.22 -6.98 -14.70
CA HIS A 100 -15.82 -7.59 -15.97
C HIS A 100 -16.23 -6.66 -17.11
N TYR A 101 -15.29 -6.39 -18.01
CA TYR A 101 -15.47 -5.51 -19.15
C TYR A 101 -14.94 -6.20 -20.40
N ASP A 102 -15.66 -6.12 -21.50
CA ASP A 102 -15.12 -6.50 -22.80
C ASP A 102 -14.11 -5.46 -23.28
N LEU A 103 -13.21 -5.86 -24.20
CA LEU A 103 -12.19 -4.94 -24.73
C LEU A 103 -12.80 -3.71 -25.41
N SER A 104 -14.00 -3.83 -25.99
CA SER A 104 -14.75 -2.70 -26.56
C SER A 104 -15.19 -1.66 -25.51
N GLN A 105 -15.22 -2.05 -24.23
CA GLN A 105 -15.65 -1.22 -23.10
C GLN A 105 -14.47 -0.69 -22.28
N ILE A 106 -13.30 -0.55 -22.92
CA ILE A 106 -12.06 -0.15 -22.23
C ILE A 106 -12.19 1.23 -21.56
N ASN A 107 -12.93 2.16 -22.17
CA ASN A 107 -13.10 3.51 -21.62
C ASN A 107 -13.94 3.48 -20.34
N GLU A 108 -15.00 2.67 -20.31
CA GLU A 108 -15.85 2.44 -19.13
C GLU A 108 -15.04 1.79 -17.99
N ALA A 109 -14.11 0.89 -18.32
CA ALA A 109 -13.18 0.33 -17.34
C ALA A 109 -12.26 1.41 -16.73
N PHE A 110 -11.77 2.36 -17.55
CA PHE A 110 -11.00 3.51 -17.04
C PHE A 110 -11.87 4.45 -16.18
N GLU A 111 -13.11 4.73 -16.55
CA GLU A 111 -14.03 5.54 -15.73
C GLU A 111 -14.31 4.87 -14.36
N SER A 112 -14.51 3.56 -14.34
CA SER A 112 -14.64 2.76 -13.13
C SER A 112 -13.41 2.86 -12.22
N LEU A 113 -12.20 2.86 -12.81
CA LEU A 113 -10.96 3.07 -12.08
C LEU A 113 -10.90 4.48 -11.44
N HIS A 114 -11.23 5.53 -12.19
CA HIS A 114 -11.20 6.91 -11.70
C HIS A 114 -12.23 7.20 -10.62
N SER A 115 -13.41 6.56 -10.70
CA SER A 115 -14.47 6.71 -9.70
C SER A 115 -14.21 5.93 -8.40
N GLY A 116 -13.16 5.11 -8.37
CA GLY A 116 -12.81 4.27 -7.22
C GLY A 116 -13.71 3.05 -7.03
N GLN A 117 -14.52 2.69 -8.03
CA GLN A 117 -15.41 1.52 -8.00
C GLN A 117 -14.70 0.21 -8.37
N GLY A 118 -13.52 0.30 -9.01
CA GLY A 118 -12.76 -0.84 -9.54
C GLY A 118 -12.01 -1.71 -8.52
N LEU A 119 -11.89 -1.32 -7.24
CA LEU A 119 -11.27 -2.17 -6.19
C LEU A 119 -11.51 -1.62 -4.77
N PHE A 120 -12.02 -2.44 -3.85
CA PHE A 120 -12.06 -2.14 -2.41
C PHE A 120 -11.33 -3.23 -1.62
N MET A 121 -10.20 -2.89 -1.01
CA MET A 121 -9.52 -3.78 -0.06
C MET A 121 -9.96 -3.42 1.36
N GLU A 122 -11.02 -4.04 1.85
CA GLU A 122 -11.58 -3.70 3.17
C GLU A 122 -10.73 -4.19 4.34
N ASN A 123 -10.07 -5.37 4.22
CA ASN A 123 -9.22 -5.95 5.27
C ASN A 123 -8.15 -6.87 4.66
N ILE A 124 -6.87 -6.53 4.84
CA ILE A 124 -5.75 -7.44 4.56
C ILE A 124 -5.13 -7.86 5.90
N THR A 125 -5.26 -9.13 6.24
CA THR A 125 -4.47 -9.77 7.31
C THR A 125 -3.34 -10.52 6.64
N LEU A 126 -2.10 -10.04 6.76
CA LEU A 126 -0.92 -10.78 6.34
C LEU A 126 -0.46 -11.65 7.52
N GLY A 127 -0.66 -12.96 7.41
CA GLY A 127 -0.12 -13.91 8.38
C GLY A 127 1.37 -14.17 8.10
N TYR A 128 2.23 -13.81 9.05
CA TYR A 128 3.61 -14.29 9.11
C TYR A 128 3.79 -14.96 10.48
N GLY A 129 4.17 -16.23 10.50
CA GLY A 129 4.37 -17.12 11.67
C GLY A 129 4.16 -16.57 13.10
N ASN A 130 3.31 -17.25 13.88
CA ASN A 130 3.09 -17.12 15.33
C ASN A 130 2.77 -15.73 15.92
N GLY A 131 2.59 -14.70 15.10
CA GLY A 131 2.08 -13.40 15.55
C GLY A 131 1.09 -12.85 14.54
N ASP A 132 -0.16 -12.67 14.96
CA ASP A 132 -1.14 -11.94 14.17
C ASP A 132 -0.63 -10.49 14.02
N CYS A 133 -0.14 -10.13 12.83
CA CYS A 133 0.13 -8.74 12.50
C CYS A 133 -1.23 -8.04 12.37
N LEU A 134 -1.65 -7.36 13.44
CA LEU A 134 -2.79 -6.45 13.40
C LEU A 134 -2.48 -5.31 12.43
N PHE A 135 -3.00 -5.43 11.20
CA PHE A 135 -3.07 -4.34 10.25
C PHE A 135 -3.99 -3.27 10.85
N ALA A 136 -3.42 -2.31 11.54
CA ALA A 136 -4.18 -1.12 11.88
C ALA A 136 -4.33 -0.28 10.63
N ARG A 137 -5.58 -0.25 10.19
CA ARG A 137 -6.18 0.69 9.26
C ARG A 137 -5.51 2.07 9.31
N LEU A 138 -4.63 2.32 8.34
CA LEU A 138 -4.30 3.66 7.87
C LEU A 138 -4.58 3.75 6.37
N PHE A 139 -5.86 3.58 6.01
CA PHE A 139 -6.37 4.26 4.82
C PHE A 139 -6.41 5.74 5.18
N ILE A 140 -5.35 6.49 4.83
CA ILE A 140 -5.47 7.94 4.73
C ILE A 140 -6.34 8.17 3.51
N ASN A 141 -7.64 8.28 3.79
CA ASN A 141 -8.63 8.81 2.89
C ASN A 141 -8.09 10.18 2.42
N THR A 142 -7.49 10.22 1.24
CA THR A 142 -7.11 11.50 0.61
C THR A 142 -7.83 11.64 -0.71
N PHE A 143 -9.16 11.51 -0.64
CA PHE A 143 -10.09 11.94 -1.68
C PHE A 143 -10.91 13.17 -1.22
N GLU A 144 -10.38 13.98 -0.29
CA GLU A 144 -11.07 15.20 0.18
C GLU A 144 -10.53 16.53 -0.35
N HIS A 145 -9.52 16.55 -1.23
CA HIS A 145 -9.20 17.79 -1.94
C HIS A 145 -9.05 17.58 -3.45
N ARG A 146 -10.10 18.01 -4.15
CA ARG A 146 -10.05 18.46 -5.55
C ARG A 146 -8.79 19.30 -5.76
N GLN A 147 -7.82 18.80 -6.52
CA GLN A 147 -7.06 19.63 -7.43
C GLN A 147 -6.96 18.88 -8.74
N SER A 148 -7.54 19.50 -9.76
CA SER A 148 -7.53 19.16 -11.17
C SER A 148 -6.12 18.87 -11.66
N LEU A 149 -5.92 17.70 -12.26
CA LEU A 149 -4.87 17.50 -13.26
C LEU A 149 -5.58 17.22 -14.57
N ASP A 150 -5.66 18.28 -15.37
CA ASP A 150 -5.98 18.24 -16.79
C ASP A 150 -4.83 17.53 -17.51
N LEU A 151 -5.09 16.33 -18.01
CA LEU A 151 -4.20 15.61 -18.93
C LEU A 151 -4.94 15.52 -20.25
N SER A 152 -4.77 16.56 -21.06
CA SER A 152 -5.12 16.54 -22.47
C SER A 152 -4.20 15.56 -23.21
N LEU A 153 -4.74 14.39 -23.56
CA LEU A 153 -4.15 13.57 -24.62
C LEU A 153 -4.63 14.12 -25.96
N THR A 154 -3.71 14.73 -26.71
CA THR A 154 -3.88 14.86 -28.17
C THR A 154 -3.23 13.63 -28.80
N VAL A 155 -4.11 12.80 -29.39
CA VAL A 155 -3.96 11.66 -30.32
C VAL A 155 -2.58 11.01 -30.45
#